data_AF-A0A371LGE1-F1
#
_entry.id   AF-A0A371LGE1-F1
#
_cell.length_a   1.000
_cell.length_b   1.000
_cell.length_c   1.000
_cell.angle_alpha   90.00
_cell.angle_beta   90.00
_cell.angle_gamma   90.00
#
_symmetry.space_group_name_H-M   'P 1'
#
loop_
_entity.id
_entity.type
_entity.pdbx_description
1 polymer ?
#
loop_
_entity_poly.entity_id
_entity_poly.type
_entity_poly.pdbx_seq_one_letter_code
_entity_poly.pdbx_strand_id
1 'polypeptide(L)' 'MLLLGVFGAVGVYEGAVAMMEQWHLFFEPTVVGTVAGMVEAAVISFVLVYAFAWLYNALAR' A
#
# COMPACT_ATOMS: atom_id res chain seq x y z
N MET A 1 0.47 -5.35 4.01
CA MET A 1 -0.89 -4.93 4.39
C MET A 1 -1.59 -6.02 5.19
N LEU A 2 -2.22 -7.02 4.57
CA LEU A 2 -3.11 -7.97 5.27
C LEU A 2 -2.45 -8.73 6.43
N LEU A 3 -1.26 -9.30 6.22
CA LEU A 3 -0.50 -9.98 7.29
C LEU A 3 -0.12 -9.04 8.44
N LEU A 4 0.37 -7.84 8.11
CA LEU A 4 0.79 -6.86 9.11
C LEU A 4 -0.40 -6.18 9.81
N GLY A 5 -1.58 -6.12 9.17
CA GLY A 5 -2.82 -5.72 9.81
C GLY A 5 -3.25 -6.73 10.88
N VAL A 6 -3.17 -8.03 10.58
CA VAL A 6 -3.47 -9.10 11.55
C VAL A 6 -2.44 -9.12 12.69
N PHE A 7 -1.14 -9.06 12.37
CA PHE A 7 -0.09 -9.07 13.40
C PHE A 7 -0.09 -7.80 14.25
N GLY A 8 -0.33 -6.64 13.65
CA GLY A 8 -0.47 -5.38 14.38
C GLY A 8 -1.66 -5.39 15.34
N ALA A 9 -2.79 -5.99 14.96
CA ALA A 9 -3.95 -6.12 15.84
C ALA A 9 -3.69 -6.96 17.11
N VAL A 10 -2.65 -7.80 17.11
CA VAL A 10 -2.23 -8.61 18.26
C VAL A 10 -0.90 -8.16 18.89
N GLY A 11 -0.37 -6.99 18.51
CA GLY A 11 0.85 -6.42 19.07
C GLY A 11 2.14 -7.12 18.64
N VAL A 12 2.15 -7.78 17.49
CA VAL A 12 3.30 -8.52 16.96
C VAL A 12 3.90 -7.78 15.77
N TYR A 13 5.23 -7.74 15.68
CA TYR A 13 5.97 -7.04 14.62
C TYR A 13 5.68 -5.52 14.54
N GLU A 14 5.50 -4.86 15.69
CA GLU A 14 5.16 -3.43 15.76
C GLU A 14 6.09 -2.52 14.93
N GLY A 15 7.39 -2.83 14.84
CA GLY A 15 8.30 -2.07 13.99
C GLY A 15 7.94 -2.12 12.50
N ALA A 16 7.50 -3.27 11.99
CA ALA A 16 7.05 -3.41 10.60
C ALA A 16 5.66 -2.78 10.37
N VAL A 17 4.81 -2.78 11.40
CA VAL A 17 3.51 -2.10 11.37
C VAL A 17 3.71 -0.58 11.33
N ALA A 18 4.61 -0.03 12.14
CA ALA A 18 4.93 1.40 12.12
C ALA A 18 5.51 1.85 10.77
N MET A 19 6.35 1.02 10.13
CA MET A 19 6.82 1.29 8.76
C MET A 19 5.66 1.30 7.75
N MET A 20 4.72 0.37 7.89
CA MET A 20 3.53 0.30 7.03
C MET A 20 2.62 1.52 7.18
N GLU A 21 2.40 1.99 8.41
CA GLU A 21 1.64 3.22 8.69
C GLU A 21 2.33 4.45 8.13
N GLN A 22 3.66 4.46 8.08
CA GLN A 22 4.41 5.55 7.46
C GLN A 22 4.31 5.54 5.92
N TRP A 23 4.23 4.35 5.31
CA TRP A 23 4.27 4.20 3.85
C TRP A 23 2.90 4.27 3.19
N HIS A 24 1.84 4.03 3.95
CA HIS A 24 0.47 3.98 3.45
C HIS A 24 -0.42 4.85 4.31
N LEU A 25 -0.91 5.95 3.71
CA LEU A 25 -1.60 7.02 4.41
C LEU A 25 -2.88 6.54 5.10
N PHE A 26 -3.51 5.51 4.52
CA PHE A 26 -4.76 4.95 5.02
C PHE A 26 -4.58 3.62 5.75
N PHE A 27 -3.35 3.13 5.91
CA PHE A 27 -3.11 1.90 6.64
C PHE A 27 -3.14 2.14 8.16
N GLU A 28 -3.90 1.29 8.84
CA GLU A 28 -3.92 1.14 10.29
C GLU A 28 -4.18 -0.35 10.58
N PRO A 29 -3.65 -0.94 11.68
CA PRO A 29 -3.88 -2.34 12.07
C PRO A 29 -5.31 -2.62 12.57
N THR A 30 -6.31 -2.01 11.93
CA THR A 30 -7.73 -2.32 12.01
C THR A 30 -8.20 -2.96 10.70
N VAL A 31 -9.34 -3.66 10.71
CA VAL A 31 -9.89 -4.27 9.49
C VAL A 31 -10.14 -3.21 8.40
N VAL A 32 -10.73 -2.07 8.79
CA VAL A 32 -11.05 -0.97 7.86
C VAL A 32 -9.79 -0.31 7.33
N GLY A 33 -8.83 0.04 8.20
CA GLY A 33 -7.56 0.65 7.79
C GLY A 33 -6.72 -0.28 6.91
N THR A 34 -6.68 -1.57 7.21
CA THR A 34 -5.96 -2.55 6.39
C THR A 34 -6.55 -2.64 4.97
N VAL A 35 -7.88 -2.67 4.85
CA VAL A 35 -8.56 -2.68 3.54
C VAL A 35 -8.36 -1.36 2.80
N ALA A 36 -8.45 -0.22 3.50
CA ALA A 36 -8.23 1.09 2.90
C ALA A 36 -6.80 1.23 2.36
N GLY A 37 -5.79 0.83 3.13
CA GLY A 37 -4.39 0.79 2.67
C GLY A 37 -4.19 -0.14 1.47
N MET A 38 -4.87 -1.29 1.42
CA MET A 38 -4.81 -2.18 0.24
C MET A 38 -5.37 -1.51 -1.03
N VAL A 39 -6.50 -0.82 -0.91
CA VAL A 39 -7.10 -0.07 -2.02
C VAL A 39 -6.19 1.07 -2.46
N GLU A 40 -5.65 1.83 -1.51
CA GLU A 40 -4.67 2.90 -1.76
C GLU A 40 -3.48 2.37 -2.58
N ALA A 41 -2.84 1.31 -2.10
CA ALA A 41 -1.68 0.72 -2.78
C ALA A 41 -2.03 0.24 -4.18
N ALA A 42 -3.20 -0.38 -4.38
CA ALA A 42 -3.65 -0.84 -5.70
C ALA A 42 -3.84 0.33 -6.67
N VAL A 43 -4.49 1.42 -6.23
CA VAL A 43 -4.73 2.60 -7.05
C VAL A 43 -3.43 3.31 -7.41
N ILE A 44 -2.56 3.58 -6.42
CA ILE A 44 -1.28 4.25 -6.65
C ILE A 44 -0.40 3.42 -7.59
N SER A 45 -0.31 2.10 -7.36
CA SER A 45 0.48 1.21 -8.23
C SER A 45 -0.05 1.22 -9.65
N PHE A 46 -1.37 1.16 -9.83
CA PHE A 46 -1.98 1.23 -11.16
C PHE A 46 -1.64 2.53 -11.87
N VAL A 47 -1.83 3.67 -11.20
CA VAL A 47 -1.54 5.00 -11.76
C VAL A 47 -0.07 5.10 -12.18
N LEU A 48 0.86 4.68 -11.32
CA LEU A 48 2.29 4.72 -11.62
C LEU A 48 2.64 3.82 -12.80
N VAL A 49 2.23 2.55 -12.78
CA VAL A 49 2.52 1.59 -13.86
C VAL A 49 1.93 2.06 -15.18
N TYR A 50 0.69 2.56 -15.17
CA TYR A 50 0.06 3.13 -16.35
C TYR A 50 0.85 4.33 -16.89
N ALA A 51 1.24 5.27 -16.03
CA ALA A 51 2.03 6.43 -16.43
C ALA A 51 3.39 6.02 -17.02
N PHE A 52 4.07 5.04 -16.42
CA PHE A 52 5.33 4.50 -16.95
C PHE A 52 5.14 3.82 -18.30
N ALA A 53 4.11 2.98 -18.46
CA ALA A 53 3.81 2.33 -19.73
C ALA A 53 3.45 3.34 -20.82
N TRP A 54 2.68 4.36 -20.48
CA TRP A 54 2.36 5.47 -21.38
C TRP A 54 3.62 6.23 -21.81
N LEU A 55 4.48 6.60 -20.86
CA LEU A 55 5.75 7.30 -21.14
C LEU A 55 6.67 6.46 -22.02
N TYR A 56 6.80 5.17 -21.73
CA TYR A 56 7.56 4.22 -22.54
C TYR A 56 7.05 4.20 -24.00
N ASN A 57 5.74 4.06 -24.19
CA ASN A 57 5.13 4.05 -25.52
C ASN A 57 5.27 5.39 -26.25
N ALA A 58 5.25 6.50 -25.51
CA ALA A 58 5.46 7.83 -26.07
C ALA A 58 6.89 8.04 -26.57
N LEU A 59 7.90 7.47 -25.87
CA LEU A 59 9.31 7.56 -26.26
C LEU A 59 9.73 6.51 -27.29
N ALA A 60 9.03 5.38 -27.35
CA ALA A 60 9.29 4.31 -28.32
C ALA A 60 8.61 4.53 -29.69
N ARG A 61 7.82 5.60 -29.83
CA ARG A 61 7.27 6.10 -31.09
C ARG A 61 8.18 7.12 -31.73
#